data_AF-G9QKH0-F1
#
_entry.id   AF-G9QKH0-F1
#
_cell.length_a   1.000
_cell.length_b   1.000
_cell.length_c   1.000
_cell.angle_alpha   90.00
_cell.angle_beta   90.00
_cell.angle_gamma   90.00
#
_symmetry.space_group_name_H-M   'P 1'
#
loop_
_entity.id
_entity.type
_entity.pdbx_description
1 polymer ?
#
loop_
_entity_poly.entity_id
_entity_poly.type
_entity_poly.pdbx_seq_one_letter_code
_entity_poly.pdbx_strand_id
1 'polypeptide(L)'
;MEDILRPIYQERASSKNTLGILSIEKREGWNYQEETFDNILLVIAKEVEKNLLVKHYAYQDKKAALYIVDEEQLKEWLLLGTNRKILNWLSDGKIVFDRNDYVHRLKNELRESSANERNLKMAIEFSKIIKSYTDGKAFFHNGHYMDAYHHISRSLYHLACLAIIEKGFQPEQTMWDQVKQLNPEIYKLYEELLTSNENIEKRLELLFLASEFLIHSHTESGVSHFLNVLRKKDYWSIDDLINHPEVKYYAIDLETLLEYLIHQNYVRIVQAETKGIHIYHRFYKIFS
;
A
#
# COMPACT_ATOMS: atom_id res chain seq x y z
N MET A 1 -27.14 -3.68 23.30
CA MET A 1 -27.13 -3.56 21.83
C MET A 1 -26.92 -4.93 21.21
N GLU A 2 -26.13 -5.78 21.86
CA GLU A 2 -25.98 -7.21 21.57
C GLU A 2 -27.33 -7.90 21.26
N ASP A 3 -28.38 -7.70 22.07
CA ASP A 3 -29.71 -8.32 21.82
C ASP A 3 -30.42 -7.84 20.54
N ILE A 4 -30.16 -6.62 20.06
CA ILE A 4 -30.79 -6.05 18.87
C ILE A 4 -30.07 -6.49 17.60
N LEU A 5 -28.74 -6.63 17.69
CA LEU A 5 -27.90 -7.10 16.59
C LEU A 5 -27.87 -8.62 16.49
N ARG A 6 -28.31 -9.33 17.54
CA ARG A 6 -28.37 -10.79 17.61
C ARG A 6 -29.15 -11.45 16.49
N PRO A 7 -30.40 -11.04 16.18
CA PRO A 7 -31.11 -11.59 15.03
C PRO A 7 -30.34 -11.40 13.72
N ILE A 8 -29.70 -10.24 13.54
CA ILE A 8 -28.96 -9.89 12.33
C ILE A 8 -27.73 -10.78 12.16
N TYR A 9 -26.90 -10.93 13.19
CA TYR A 9 -25.71 -11.77 13.06
C TYR A 9 -26.05 -13.27 13.08
N GLN A 10 -27.14 -13.70 13.72
CA GLN A 10 -27.60 -15.10 13.68
C GLN A 10 -28.06 -15.50 12.28
N GLU A 11 -28.82 -14.64 11.59
CA GLU A 11 -29.18 -14.83 10.19
C GLU A 11 -27.91 -15.03 9.34
N ARG A 12 -26.91 -14.17 9.51
CA ARG A 12 -25.64 -14.25 8.77
C ARG A 12 -24.84 -15.49 9.12
N ALA A 13 -24.78 -15.87 10.39
CA ALA A 13 -24.03 -17.06 10.85
C ALA A 13 -24.60 -18.36 10.26
N SER A 14 -25.90 -18.41 9.99
CA SER A 14 -26.55 -19.57 9.40
C SER A 14 -26.19 -19.80 7.92
N SER A 15 -25.75 -18.76 7.21
CA SER A 15 -25.30 -18.89 5.82
C SER A 15 -24.04 -19.75 5.73
N LYS A 16 -23.98 -20.66 4.76
CA LYS A 16 -22.81 -21.52 4.51
C LYS A 16 -21.57 -20.73 4.08
N ASN A 17 -21.77 -19.54 3.52
CA ASN A 17 -20.71 -18.72 2.97
C ASN A 17 -20.06 -17.80 4.01
N THR A 18 -20.66 -17.63 5.19
CA THR A 18 -20.09 -16.81 6.27
C THR A 18 -18.95 -17.55 6.97
N LEU A 19 -17.76 -16.97 6.93
CA LEU A 19 -16.55 -17.47 7.57
C LEU A 19 -16.40 -16.97 9.01
N GLY A 20 -16.78 -15.72 9.26
CA GLY A 20 -16.58 -15.11 10.56
C GLY A 20 -17.42 -13.86 10.75
N ILE A 21 -17.73 -13.54 12.00
CA ILE A 21 -18.40 -12.30 12.37
C ILE A 21 -17.71 -11.71 13.60
N LEU A 22 -17.33 -10.44 13.51
CA LEU A 22 -16.84 -9.64 14.62
C LEU A 22 -17.83 -8.54 14.98
N SER A 23 -17.95 -8.26 16.28
CA SER A 23 -18.66 -7.11 16.82
C SER A 23 -17.66 -6.11 17.38
N ILE A 24 -17.83 -4.84 17.01
CA ILE A 24 -17.02 -3.72 17.46
C ILE A 24 -17.98 -2.75 18.14
N GLU A 25 -17.74 -2.53 19.43
CA GLU A 25 -18.48 -1.55 20.22
C GLU A 25 -17.65 -0.29 20.36
N LYS A 26 -18.30 0.85 20.15
CA LYS A 26 -17.69 2.15 20.37
C LYS A 26 -17.19 2.25 21.81
N ARG A 27 -15.90 2.52 22.00
CA ARG A 27 -15.30 2.74 23.32
C ARG A 27 -15.20 4.23 23.62
N GLU A 28 -15.33 4.61 24.90
CA GLU A 28 -15.02 5.97 25.35
C GLU A 28 -13.53 6.26 25.11
N GLY A 29 -13.21 7.42 24.52
CA GLY A 29 -11.84 7.82 24.18
C GLY A 29 -11.34 7.41 22.80
N TRP A 30 -12.14 6.71 21.98
CA TRP A 30 -11.85 6.59 20.55
C TRP A 30 -12.00 7.97 19.89
N ASN A 31 -10.96 8.44 19.20
CA ASN A 31 -10.97 9.74 18.54
C ASN A 31 -12.22 9.86 17.65
N TYR A 32 -12.97 10.95 17.85
CA TYR A 32 -14.25 11.26 17.18
C TYR A 32 -14.21 11.25 15.64
N GLN A 33 -13.03 11.08 15.02
CA GLN A 33 -12.83 11.20 13.58
C GLN A 33 -13.09 9.90 12.79
N GLU A 34 -13.12 8.72 13.41
CA GLU A 34 -13.14 7.45 12.63
C GLU A 34 -14.45 6.66 12.70
N GLU A 35 -15.20 6.74 13.80
CA GLU A 35 -16.42 5.94 13.99
C GLU A 35 -17.60 6.71 14.59
N THR A 36 -18.62 6.88 13.76
CA THR A 36 -19.87 7.56 14.08
C THR A 36 -20.99 6.60 14.51
N PHE A 37 -20.75 5.29 14.45
CA PHE A 37 -21.71 4.25 14.82
C PHE A 37 -21.44 3.75 16.23
N ASP A 38 -22.49 3.39 16.96
CA ASP A 38 -22.36 2.86 18.31
C ASP A 38 -21.87 1.42 18.30
N ASN A 39 -22.26 0.64 17.27
CA ASN A 39 -21.90 -0.75 17.09
C ASN A 39 -21.65 -1.06 15.60
N ILE A 40 -20.66 -1.91 15.33
CA ILE A 40 -20.33 -2.37 13.99
C ILE A 40 -20.25 -3.89 13.98
N LEU A 41 -20.89 -4.50 12.99
CA LEU A 41 -20.75 -5.92 12.66
C LEU A 41 -19.89 -6.04 11.41
N LEU A 42 -18.76 -6.72 11.53
CA LEU A 42 -17.91 -7.10 10.41
C LEU A 42 -18.14 -8.58 10.11
N VAL A 43 -18.76 -8.88 8.98
CA VAL A 43 -18.98 -10.23 8.45
C VAL A 43 -17.95 -10.49 7.37
N ILE A 44 -17.26 -11.62 7.49
CA ILE A 44 -16.33 -12.11 6.47
C ILE A 44 -17.00 -13.30 5.79
N ALA A 45 -17.13 -13.26 4.47
CA ALA A 45 -17.85 -14.27 3.70
C ALA A 45 -17.19 -14.57 2.36
N LYS A 46 -17.54 -15.72 1.78
CA LYS A 46 -17.19 -16.11 0.40
C LYS A 46 -18.32 -15.80 -0.57
N GLU A 47 -17.98 -15.70 -1.85
CA GLU A 47 -18.96 -15.60 -2.95
C GLU A 47 -19.93 -14.42 -2.73
N VAL A 48 -19.41 -13.29 -2.27
CA VAL A 48 -20.21 -12.08 -2.08
C VAL A 48 -20.35 -11.39 -3.44
N GLU A 49 -21.55 -10.92 -3.78
CA GLU A 49 -21.80 -10.21 -5.06
C GLU A 49 -20.93 -8.96 -5.26
N LYS A 50 -20.42 -8.38 -4.16
CA LYS A 50 -19.56 -7.20 -4.12
C LYS A 50 -18.44 -7.42 -3.11
N ASN A 51 -17.26 -6.88 -3.41
CA ASN A 51 -16.09 -6.91 -2.51
C ASN A 51 -16.41 -6.36 -1.10
N LEU A 52 -17.32 -5.37 -1.03
CA LEU A 52 -17.83 -4.82 0.22
C LEU A 52 -19.31 -4.46 0.09
N LEU A 53 -20.14 -5.00 0.98
CA LEU A 53 -21.53 -4.58 1.15
C LEU A 53 -21.69 -3.90 2.52
N VAL A 54 -22.33 -2.73 2.54
CA VAL A 54 -22.58 -1.97 3.77
C VAL A 54 -24.07 -1.77 3.96
N LYS A 55 -24.56 -2.02 5.17
CA LYS A 55 -25.94 -1.69 5.60
C LYS A 55 -25.89 -0.90 6.89
N HIS A 56 -26.72 0.14 6.99
CA HIS A 56 -26.87 0.92 8.22
C HIS A 56 -28.22 0.63 8.86
N TYR A 57 -28.23 0.63 10.19
CA TYR A 57 -29.40 0.43 11.01
C TYR A 57 -29.51 1.59 11.99
N ALA A 58 -30.75 1.99 12.26
CA ALA A 58 -31.09 2.91 13.34
C ALA A 58 -32.05 2.19 14.28
N TYR A 59 -31.84 2.36 15.58
CA TYR A 59 -32.74 1.87 16.61
C TYR A 59 -32.77 2.89 17.75
N GLN A 60 -33.91 3.55 17.91
CA GLN A 60 -34.03 4.70 18.82
C GLN A 60 -32.94 5.74 18.49
N ASP A 61 -32.16 6.16 19.50
CA ASP A 61 -31.05 7.13 19.33
C ASP A 61 -29.72 6.46 18.94
N LYS A 62 -29.72 5.14 18.71
CA LYS A 62 -28.51 4.36 18.41
C LYS A 62 -28.39 4.04 16.93
N LYS A 63 -27.15 3.95 16.46
CA LYS A 63 -26.79 3.63 15.07
C LYS A 63 -25.87 2.42 15.04
N ALA A 64 -26.16 1.49 14.14
CA ALA A 64 -25.28 0.35 13.87
C ALA A 64 -24.96 0.22 12.38
N ALA A 65 -23.81 -0.37 12.06
CA ALA A 65 -23.42 -0.69 10.69
C ALA A 65 -23.07 -2.17 10.55
N LEU A 66 -23.45 -2.75 9.42
CA LEU A 66 -23.05 -4.10 9.00
C LEU A 66 -22.19 -3.97 7.75
N TYR A 67 -20.97 -4.45 7.85
CA TYR A 67 -20.04 -4.60 6.74
C TYR A 67 -19.93 -6.08 6.41
N ILE A 68 -20.18 -6.46 5.16
CA ILE A 68 -19.94 -7.81 4.65
C ILE A 68 -18.80 -7.69 3.64
N VAL A 69 -17.66 -8.30 3.97
CA VAL A 69 -16.43 -8.27 3.18
C VAL A 69 -16.25 -9.63 2.51
N ASP A 70 -15.94 -9.61 1.22
CA ASP A 70 -15.47 -10.81 0.54
C ASP A 70 -14.09 -11.25 1.04
N GLU A 71 -13.88 -12.54 1.24
CA GLU A 71 -12.62 -13.09 1.75
C GLU A 71 -11.40 -12.65 0.93
N GLU A 72 -11.49 -12.66 -0.40
CA GLU A 72 -10.34 -12.34 -1.24
C GLU A 72 -10.01 -10.84 -1.15
N GLN A 73 -11.03 -9.99 -1.02
CA GLN A 73 -10.82 -8.57 -0.75
C GLN A 73 -10.16 -8.33 0.61
N LEU A 74 -10.57 -9.07 1.64
CA LEU A 74 -9.99 -8.95 2.98
C LEU A 74 -8.51 -9.36 2.97
N LYS A 75 -8.19 -10.48 2.32
CA LYS A 75 -6.80 -10.95 2.14
C LYS A 75 -5.95 -9.93 1.39
N GLU A 76 -6.49 -9.29 0.36
CA GLU A 76 -5.80 -8.22 -0.35
C GLU A 76 -5.54 -7.01 0.55
N TRP A 77 -6.52 -6.59 1.36
CA TRP A 77 -6.29 -5.50 2.33
C TRP A 77 -5.26 -5.85 3.40
N LEU A 78 -5.27 -7.09 3.89
CA LEU A 78 -4.25 -7.61 4.80
C LEU A 78 -2.86 -7.57 4.17
N LEU A 79 -2.73 -8.11 2.97
CA LEU A 79 -1.49 -8.15 2.19
C LEU A 79 -0.92 -6.75 1.98
N LEU A 80 -1.76 -5.80 1.59
CA LEU A 80 -1.37 -4.43 1.25
C LEU A 80 -1.30 -3.50 2.47
N GLY A 81 -1.81 -3.91 3.63
CA GLY A 81 -1.97 -3.03 4.79
C GLY A 81 -2.93 -1.85 4.54
N THR A 82 -3.90 -2.02 3.65
CA THR A 82 -4.88 -1.00 3.28
C THR A 82 -6.18 -1.17 4.05
N ASN A 83 -7.07 -0.17 3.98
CA ASN A 83 -8.33 -0.18 4.73
C ASN A 83 -8.14 -0.37 6.25
N ARG A 84 -7.30 0.50 6.84
CA ARG A 84 -6.92 0.48 8.28
C ARG A 84 -8.12 0.30 9.21
N LYS A 85 -9.26 0.91 8.89
CA LYS A 85 -10.52 0.76 9.63
C LYS A 85 -10.93 -0.71 9.80
N ILE A 86 -10.96 -1.47 8.71
CA ILE A 86 -11.30 -2.91 8.74
C ILE A 86 -10.20 -3.72 9.41
N LEU A 87 -8.92 -3.38 9.21
CA LEU A 87 -7.82 -4.07 9.90
C LEU A 87 -7.86 -3.86 11.42
N ASN A 88 -8.18 -2.64 11.88
CA ASN A 88 -8.37 -2.33 13.30
C ASN A 88 -9.55 -3.13 13.88
N TRP A 89 -10.68 -3.21 13.15
CA TRP A 89 -11.81 -4.05 13.55
C TRP A 89 -11.46 -5.53 13.63
N LEU A 90 -10.69 -6.02 12.65
CA LEU A 90 -10.24 -7.39 12.63
C LEU A 90 -9.30 -7.68 13.79
N SER A 91 -8.46 -6.73 14.22
CA SER A 91 -7.61 -6.86 15.42
C SER A 91 -8.44 -6.85 16.71
N ASP A 92 -9.22 -5.79 16.91
CA ASP A 92 -9.76 -5.42 18.22
C ASP A 92 -11.20 -5.91 18.46
N GLY A 93 -11.88 -6.32 17.39
CA GLY A 93 -13.26 -6.78 17.44
C GLY A 93 -13.46 -8.07 18.24
N LYS A 94 -14.59 -8.16 18.93
CA LYS A 94 -15.03 -9.37 19.63
C LYS A 94 -15.57 -10.36 18.60
N ILE A 95 -15.01 -11.57 18.56
CA ILE A 95 -15.51 -12.63 17.67
C ILE A 95 -16.87 -13.10 18.21
N VAL A 96 -17.92 -13.00 17.39
CA VAL A 96 -19.28 -13.48 17.74
C VAL A 96 -19.68 -14.73 16.95
N PHE A 97 -18.98 -15.02 15.85
CA PHE A 97 -19.08 -16.27 15.11
C PHE A 97 -17.74 -16.54 14.42
N ASP A 98 -17.28 -17.79 14.45
CA ASP A 98 -16.05 -18.20 13.76
C ASP A 98 -16.20 -19.61 13.19
N ARG A 99 -16.12 -19.74 11.87
CA ARG A 99 -16.22 -21.02 11.19
C ARG A 99 -14.84 -21.63 11.06
N ASN A 100 -14.62 -22.76 11.72
CA ASN A 100 -13.34 -23.48 11.69
C ASN A 100 -12.15 -22.60 12.07
N ASP A 101 -12.30 -21.76 13.11
CA ASP A 101 -11.27 -20.85 13.65
C ASP A 101 -10.63 -19.92 12.60
N TYR A 102 -11.40 -19.52 11.60
CA TYR A 102 -10.96 -18.67 10.52
C TYR A 102 -10.52 -17.28 11.00
N VAL A 103 -11.35 -16.61 11.81
CA VAL A 103 -11.04 -15.26 12.33
C VAL A 103 -9.85 -15.32 13.29
N HIS A 104 -9.77 -16.37 14.11
CA HIS A 104 -8.60 -16.60 14.95
C HIS A 104 -7.30 -16.72 14.16
N ARG A 105 -7.29 -17.47 13.04
CA ARG A 105 -6.11 -17.53 12.16
C ARG A 105 -5.77 -16.18 11.55
N LEU A 106 -6.75 -15.44 11.04
CA LEU A 106 -6.52 -14.11 10.47
C LEU A 106 -5.92 -13.13 11.51
N LYS A 107 -6.39 -13.17 12.76
CA LYS A 107 -5.83 -12.36 13.85
C LYS A 107 -4.37 -12.71 14.16
N ASN A 108 -3.98 -13.97 13.99
CA ASN A 108 -2.59 -14.38 14.16
C ASN A 108 -1.73 -13.94 12.97
N GLU A 109 -2.22 -14.10 11.74
CA GLU A 109 -1.54 -13.62 10.52
C GLU A 109 -1.29 -12.10 10.57
N LEU A 110 -2.26 -11.32 11.08
CA LEU A 110 -2.09 -9.88 11.30
C LEU A 110 -0.88 -9.51 12.19
N ARG A 111 -0.49 -10.38 13.12
CA ARG A 111 0.64 -10.16 14.03
C ARG A 111 1.98 -10.55 13.41
N GLU A 112 1.96 -11.42 12.40
CA GLU A 112 3.14 -12.04 11.81
C GLU A 112 3.23 -11.67 10.32
N SER A 113 3.74 -10.47 10.01
CA SER A 113 3.96 -10.12 8.59
C SER A 113 5.16 -10.88 8.05
N SER A 114 4.98 -11.54 6.89
CA SER A 114 6.06 -12.29 6.25
C SER A 114 7.06 -11.36 5.56
N ALA A 115 8.30 -11.82 5.40
CA ALA A 115 9.32 -11.06 4.66
C ALA A 115 8.88 -10.75 3.22
N ASN A 116 8.11 -11.63 2.59
CA ASN A 116 7.62 -11.43 1.23
C ASN A 116 6.59 -10.29 1.14
N GLU A 117 5.68 -10.20 2.11
CA GLU A 117 4.70 -9.11 2.19
C GLU A 117 5.37 -7.76 2.39
N ARG A 118 6.37 -7.71 3.28
CA ARG A 118 7.17 -6.52 3.50
C ARG A 118 7.87 -6.10 2.20
N ASN A 119 8.51 -7.03 1.49
CA ASN A 119 9.17 -6.73 0.22
C ASN A 119 8.19 -6.25 -0.86
N LEU A 120 6.98 -6.80 -0.91
CA LEU A 120 5.93 -6.31 -1.81
C LEU A 120 5.52 -4.87 -1.47
N LYS A 121 5.27 -4.57 -0.19
CA LYS A 121 4.95 -3.20 0.27
C LYS A 121 6.08 -2.22 -0.06
N MET A 122 7.34 -2.62 0.13
CA MET A 122 8.50 -1.82 -0.27
C MET A 122 8.51 -1.54 -1.78
N ALA A 123 8.25 -2.54 -2.63
CA ALA A 123 8.19 -2.35 -4.08
C ALA A 123 7.06 -1.41 -4.52
N ILE A 124 5.90 -1.48 -3.85
CA ILE A 124 4.77 -0.58 -4.10
C ILE A 124 5.14 0.87 -3.72
N GLU A 125 5.76 1.09 -2.57
CA GLU A 125 6.16 2.45 -2.19
C GLU A 125 7.30 2.95 -3.08
N PHE A 126 8.28 2.10 -3.39
CA PHE A 126 9.40 2.45 -4.26
C PHE A 126 8.95 2.82 -5.69
N SER A 127 7.97 2.11 -6.28
CA SER A 127 7.42 2.50 -7.59
C SER A 127 6.82 3.91 -7.57
N LYS A 128 6.11 4.26 -6.49
CA LYS A 128 5.52 5.59 -6.31
C LYS A 128 6.58 6.67 -6.10
N ILE A 129 7.67 6.37 -5.38
CA ILE A 129 8.83 7.26 -5.21
C ILE A 129 9.40 7.59 -6.59
N ILE A 130 9.74 6.57 -7.39
CA ILE A 130 10.34 6.75 -8.72
C ILE A 130 9.41 7.51 -9.67
N LYS A 131 8.12 7.18 -9.66
CA LYS A 131 7.13 7.87 -10.49
C LYS A 131 7.04 9.35 -10.12
N SER A 132 6.78 9.66 -8.86
CA SER A 132 6.60 11.04 -8.40
C SER A 132 7.88 11.87 -8.52
N TYR A 133 9.05 11.28 -8.27
CA TYR A 133 10.35 11.93 -8.47
C TYR A 133 10.61 12.27 -9.94
N THR A 134 10.40 11.31 -10.85
CA THR A 134 10.61 11.50 -12.30
C THR A 134 9.69 12.59 -12.84
N ASP A 135 8.40 12.54 -12.49
CA ASP A 135 7.43 13.57 -12.89
C ASP A 135 7.80 14.94 -12.30
N GLY A 136 8.20 14.98 -11.03
CA GLY A 136 8.65 16.20 -10.36
C GLY A 136 9.86 16.84 -11.02
N LYS A 137 10.89 16.04 -11.37
CA LYS A 137 12.05 16.51 -12.13
C LYS A 137 11.63 17.07 -13.49
N ALA A 138 10.68 16.43 -14.18
CA ALA A 138 10.18 16.92 -15.47
C ALA A 138 9.48 18.29 -15.33
N PHE A 139 8.61 18.46 -14.34
CA PHE A 139 7.99 19.77 -14.07
C PHE A 139 9.00 20.85 -13.70
N PHE A 140 9.99 20.49 -12.87
CA PHE A 140 11.05 21.39 -12.45
C PHE A 140 11.85 21.93 -13.65
N HIS A 141 12.30 21.04 -14.55
CA HIS A 141 13.05 21.45 -15.75
C HIS A 141 12.23 22.32 -16.71
N ASN A 142 10.91 22.23 -16.67
CA ASN A 142 10.00 23.05 -17.46
C ASN A 142 9.57 24.35 -16.75
N GLY A 143 10.13 24.67 -15.58
CA GLY A 143 9.81 25.88 -14.81
C GLY A 143 8.46 25.83 -14.08
N HIS A 144 7.80 24.67 -14.03
CA HIS A 144 6.53 24.48 -13.33
C HIS A 144 6.78 24.13 -11.85
N TYR A 145 7.30 25.09 -11.09
CA TYR A 145 7.80 24.83 -9.73
C TYR A 145 6.72 24.39 -8.73
N MET A 146 5.46 24.82 -8.88
CA MET A 146 4.38 24.41 -7.97
C MET A 146 4.00 22.93 -8.17
N ASP A 147 3.96 22.48 -9.42
CA ASP A 147 3.75 21.07 -9.75
C ASP A 147 4.95 20.23 -9.31
N ALA A 148 6.17 20.71 -9.55
CA ALA A 148 7.38 20.07 -9.05
C ALA A 148 7.38 19.92 -7.52
N TYR A 149 6.94 20.95 -6.78
CA TYR A 149 6.77 20.92 -5.33
C TYR A 149 5.78 19.82 -4.89
N HIS A 150 4.61 19.74 -5.53
CA HIS A 150 3.63 18.71 -5.22
C HIS A 150 4.23 17.30 -5.40
N HIS A 151 4.93 17.09 -6.51
CA HIS A 151 5.52 15.81 -6.85
C HIS A 151 6.69 15.43 -5.92
N ILE A 152 7.61 16.34 -5.59
CA ILE A 152 8.69 16.03 -4.66
C ILE A 152 8.18 15.79 -3.24
N SER A 153 7.18 16.56 -2.78
CA SER A 153 6.53 16.32 -1.49
C SER A 153 5.93 14.91 -1.42
N ARG A 154 5.31 14.45 -2.51
CA ARG A 154 4.76 13.09 -2.61
C ARG A 154 5.86 12.03 -2.65
N SER A 155 6.96 12.28 -3.35
CA SER A 155 8.12 11.36 -3.37
C SER A 155 8.72 11.19 -1.97
N LEU A 156 8.93 12.29 -1.24
CA LEU A 156 9.42 12.26 0.15
C LEU A 156 8.46 11.53 1.10
N TYR A 157 7.14 11.70 0.93
CA TYR A 157 6.15 10.95 1.69
C TYR A 157 6.29 9.44 1.49
N HIS A 158 6.44 8.98 0.25
CA HIS A 158 6.61 7.55 -0.03
C HIS A 158 7.98 7.03 0.42
N LEU A 159 9.03 7.84 0.36
CA LEU A 159 10.35 7.52 0.90
C LEU A 159 10.31 7.33 2.42
N ALA A 160 9.54 8.18 3.11
CA ALA A 160 9.27 8.06 4.54
C ALA A 160 8.49 6.77 4.88
N CYS A 161 7.46 6.43 4.11
CA CYS A 161 6.76 5.13 4.22
C CYS A 161 7.72 3.95 4.03
N LEU A 162 8.56 3.99 2.98
CA LEU A 162 9.53 2.95 2.67
C LEU A 162 10.49 2.73 3.85
N ALA A 163 11.07 3.80 4.40
CA ALA A 163 12.01 3.71 5.52
C ALA A 163 11.39 3.09 6.78
N ILE A 164 10.10 3.32 7.05
CA ILE A 164 9.38 2.65 8.14
C ILE A 164 9.22 1.16 7.85
N ILE A 165 8.77 0.82 6.64
CA ILE A 165 8.52 -0.56 6.21
C ILE A 165 9.82 -1.37 6.22
N GLU A 166 10.93 -0.80 5.77
CA GLU A 166 12.26 -1.43 5.80
C GLU A 166 12.68 -1.86 7.20
N LYS A 167 12.32 -1.08 8.23
CA LYS A 167 12.58 -1.40 9.63
C LYS A 167 11.59 -2.41 10.23
N GLY A 168 10.61 -2.88 9.44
CA GLY A 168 9.62 -3.88 9.85
C GLY A 168 8.39 -3.29 10.52
N PHE A 169 8.21 -1.98 10.51
CA PHE A 169 7.05 -1.30 11.08
C PHE A 169 6.00 -1.00 10.00
N GLN A 170 4.76 -0.75 10.42
CA GLN A 170 3.74 -0.20 9.52
C GLN A 170 3.73 1.33 9.67
N PRO A 171 3.65 2.10 8.57
CA PRO A 171 3.44 3.54 8.66
C PRO A 171 2.15 3.85 9.42
N GLU A 172 2.19 4.77 10.37
CA GLU A 172 1.04 5.19 11.19
C GLU A 172 0.37 6.45 10.61
N GLN A 173 -0.50 7.12 11.37
CA GLN A 173 -1.08 8.43 10.99
C GLN A 173 -0.08 9.56 11.24
N THR A 174 0.61 9.54 12.38
CA THR A 174 1.70 10.47 12.75
C THR A 174 3.03 9.99 12.17
N MET A 175 3.05 9.71 10.87
CA MET A 175 4.18 9.08 10.18
C MET A 175 5.49 9.88 10.34
N TRP A 176 5.44 11.20 10.27
CA TRP A 176 6.65 12.03 10.40
C TRP A 176 7.31 11.94 11.78
N ASP A 177 6.56 11.69 12.85
CA ASP A 177 7.13 11.45 14.17
C ASP A 177 7.87 10.11 14.22
N GLN A 178 7.34 9.07 13.56
CA GLN A 178 8.02 7.78 13.42
C GLN A 178 9.31 7.95 12.60
N VAL A 179 9.24 8.66 11.46
CA VAL A 179 10.39 8.88 10.57
C VAL A 179 11.48 9.67 11.27
N LYS A 180 11.12 10.67 12.07
CA LYS A 180 12.08 11.43 12.87
C LYS A 180 12.94 10.55 13.77
N GLN A 181 12.39 9.45 14.28
CA GLN A 181 13.11 8.49 15.11
C GLN A 181 13.86 7.44 14.28
N LEU A 182 13.22 6.92 13.21
CA LEU A 182 13.73 5.78 12.43
C LEU A 182 14.72 6.18 11.32
N ASN A 183 14.49 7.32 10.66
CA ASN A 183 15.31 7.86 9.58
C ASN A 183 15.31 9.42 9.61
N PRO A 184 16.14 10.03 10.46
CA PRO A 184 16.20 11.48 10.61
C PRO A 184 16.62 12.24 9.35
N GLU A 185 17.30 11.59 8.41
CA GLU A 185 17.75 12.22 7.15
C GLU A 185 16.56 12.55 6.24
N ILE A 186 15.63 11.60 6.08
CA ILE A 186 14.38 11.84 5.33
C ILE A 186 13.53 12.91 6.01
N TYR A 187 13.41 12.88 7.34
CA TYR A 187 12.67 13.89 8.08
C TYR A 187 13.24 15.30 7.84
N LYS A 188 14.55 15.46 7.95
CA LYS A 188 15.22 16.75 7.70
C LYS A 188 14.99 17.24 6.28
N LEU A 189 15.01 16.33 5.30
CA LEU A 189 14.78 16.71 3.90
C LEU A 189 13.35 17.25 3.68
N TYR A 190 12.36 16.66 4.35
CA TYR A 190 10.99 17.17 4.34
C TYR A 190 10.85 18.48 5.11
N GLU A 191 11.56 18.63 6.24
CA GLU A 191 11.62 19.89 7.00
C GLU A 191 12.17 21.02 6.13
N GLU A 192 13.29 20.81 5.42
CA GLU A 192 13.88 21.79 4.50
C GLU A 192 12.92 22.20 3.36
N LEU A 193 12.11 21.28 2.84
CA LEU A 193 11.05 21.60 1.86
C LEU A 193 10.07 22.65 2.42
N LEU A 194 9.71 22.53 3.69
CA LEU A 194 8.73 23.41 4.34
C LEU A 194 9.35 24.72 4.83
N THR A 195 10.53 24.67 5.45
CA THR A 195 11.07 25.77 6.25
C THR A 195 12.23 26.52 5.62
N SER A 196 12.78 26.05 4.50
CA SER A 196 13.91 26.73 3.86
C SER A 196 13.55 28.19 3.51
N ASN A 197 14.54 29.08 3.64
CA ASN A 197 14.42 30.48 3.24
C ASN A 197 14.81 30.71 1.76
N GLU A 198 15.26 29.67 1.07
CA GLU A 198 15.58 29.72 -0.35
C GLU A 198 14.31 29.96 -1.19
N ASN A 199 14.50 30.59 -2.36
CA ASN A 199 13.43 30.67 -3.35
C ASN A 199 13.01 29.26 -3.81
N ILE A 200 11.80 29.14 -4.38
CA ILE A 200 11.23 27.83 -4.70
C ILE A 200 12.09 27.03 -5.68
N GLU A 201 12.68 27.68 -6.67
CA GLU A 201 13.56 27.02 -7.65
C GLU A 201 14.79 26.41 -6.97
N LYS A 202 15.55 27.21 -6.21
CA LYS A 202 16.76 26.76 -5.55
C LYS A 202 16.48 25.70 -4.49
N ARG A 203 15.38 25.86 -3.74
CA ARG A 203 14.91 24.88 -2.77
C ARG A 203 14.64 23.54 -3.44
N LEU A 204 13.87 23.52 -4.53
CA LEU A 204 13.53 22.30 -5.24
C LEU A 204 14.76 21.66 -5.89
N GLU A 205 15.67 22.45 -6.46
CA GLU A 205 16.94 21.96 -7.04
C GLU A 205 17.72 21.14 -6.00
N LEU A 206 17.93 21.70 -4.80
CA LEU A 206 18.66 21.03 -3.72
C LEU A 206 17.94 19.77 -3.22
N LEU A 207 16.61 19.83 -3.12
CA LEU A 207 15.80 18.69 -2.71
C LEU A 207 15.87 17.54 -3.72
N PHE A 208 15.77 17.82 -5.02
CA PHE A 208 15.91 16.77 -6.04
C PHE A 208 17.28 16.10 -5.98
N LEU A 209 18.36 16.88 -5.79
CA LEU A 209 19.72 16.33 -5.64
C LEU A 209 19.84 15.42 -4.41
N ALA A 210 19.35 15.88 -3.25
CA ALA A 210 19.41 15.08 -2.02
C ALA A 210 18.50 13.85 -2.10
N SER A 211 17.30 13.98 -2.66
CA SER A 211 16.39 12.85 -2.91
C SER A 211 17.00 11.82 -3.86
N GLU A 212 17.75 12.22 -4.88
CA GLU A 212 18.45 11.30 -5.79
C GLU A 212 19.32 10.30 -5.03
N PHE A 213 20.12 10.82 -4.09
CA PHE A 213 21.01 10.03 -3.26
C PHE A 213 20.23 9.08 -2.35
N LEU A 214 19.19 9.58 -1.68
CA LEU A 214 18.36 8.75 -0.80
C LEU A 214 17.64 7.64 -1.58
N ILE A 215 17.05 7.97 -2.73
CA ILE A 215 16.40 6.99 -3.60
C ILE A 215 17.39 5.90 -3.99
N HIS A 216 18.59 6.27 -4.46
CA HIS A 216 19.61 5.31 -4.84
C HIS A 216 20.00 4.38 -3.67
N SER A 217 20.20 4.94 -2.47
CA SER A 217 20.56 4.15 -1.28
C SER A 217 19.48 3.14 -0.84
N HIS A 218 18.21 3.34 -1.24
CA HIS A 218 17.09 2.45 -0.91
C HIS A 218 16.64 1.59 -2.11
N THR A 219 17.36 1.62 -3.25
CA THR A 219 16.93 0.90 -4.45
C THR A 219 16.90 -0.61 -4.25
N GLU A 220 17.97 -1.20 -3.74
CA GLU A 220 18.08 -2.66 -3.63
C GLU A 220 17.00 -3.26 -2.72
N SER A 221 16.78 -2.65 -1.55
CA SER A 221 15.69 -3.03 -0.64
C SER A 221 14.33 -2.77 -1.27
N GLY A 222 14.14 -1.58 -1.83
CA GLY A 222 12.90 -1.13 -2.45
C GLY A 222 12.43 -2.04 -3.58
N VAL A 223 13.32 -2.50 -4.45
CA VAL A 223 12.94 -3.34 -5.61
C VAL A 223 13.17 -4.83 -5.42
N SER A 224 13.58 -5.26 -4.22
CA SER A 224 13.88 -6.67 -3.90
C SER A 224 12.80 -7.65 -4.35
N HIS A 225 11.52 -7.33 -4.11
CA HIS A 225 10.39 -8.12 -4.57
C HIS A 225 10.33 -8.22 -6.10
N PHE A 226 10.47 -7.10 -6.81
CA PHE A 226 10.42 -7.10 -8.27
C PHE A 226 11.60 -7.86 -8.89
N LEU A 227 12.80 -7.72 -8.32
CA LEU A 227 13.97 -8.51 -8.75
C LEU A 227 13.74 -10.02 -8.52
N ASN A 228 13.09 -10.40 -7.42
CA ASN A 228 12.70 -11.80 -7.19
C ASN A 228 11.70 -12.30 -8.23
N VAL A 229 10.73 -11.48 -8.67
CA VAL A 229 9.85 -11.83 -9.78
C VAL A 229 10.64 -12.03 -11.07
N LEU A 230 11.53 -11.08 -11.41
CA LEU A 230 12.33 -11.16 -12.64
C LEU A 230 13.20 -12.42 -12.68
N ARG A 231 13.75 -12.86 -11.55
CA ARG A 231 14.57 -14.10 -11.44
C ARG A 231 13.81 -15.39 -11.77
N LYS A 232 12.46 -15.38 -11.79
CA LYS A 232 11.67 -16.59 -12.04
C LYS A 232 11.69 -17.05 -13.50
N LYS A 233 12.12 -16.20 -14.44
CA LYS A 233 12.25 -16.52 -15.88
C LYS A 233 13.47 -15.82 -16.47
N ASP A 234 13.97 -16.32 -17.60
CA ASP A 234 15.15 -15.76 -18.27
C ASP A 234 14.93 -14.36 -18.85
N TYR A 235 13.71 -14.07 -19.31
CA TYR A 235 13.30 -12.78 -19.85
C TYR A 235 11.78 -12.61 -19.75
N TRP A 236 11.34 -11.36 -19.72
CA TRP A 236 9.96 -10.95 -19.55
C TRP A 236 9.55 -9.92 -20.60
N SER A 237 8.36 -10.06 -21.18
CA SER A 237 7.75 -8.93 -21.90
C SER A 237 7.12 -7.96 -20.89
N ILE A 238 6.83 -6.72 -21.33
CA ILE A 238 6.09 -5.78 -20.47
C ILE A 238 4.69 -6.30 -20.13
N ASP A 239 4.02 -6.96 -21.08
CA ASP A 239 2.68 -7.52 -20.90
C ASP A 239 2.68 -8.65 -19.86
N ASP A 240 3.68 -9.54 -19.89
CA ASP A 240 3.84 -10.59 -18.89
C ASP A 240 4.00 -9.99 -17.47
N LEU A 241 4.72 -8.87 -17.35
CA LEU A 241 4.97 -8.24 -16.05
C LEU A 241 3.73 -7.50 -15.53
N ILE A 242 3.04 -6.72 -16.37
CA ILE A 242 1.83 -6.00 -15.99
C ILE A 242 0.74 -6.96 -15.50
N ASN A 243 0.62 -8.12 -16.15
CA ASN A 243 -0.38 -9.14 -15.82
C ASN A 243 0.10 -10.13 -14.74
N HIS A 244 1.32 -9.98 -14.20
CA HIS A 244 1.83 -10.90 -13.18
C HIS A 244 1.12 -10.68 -11.83
N PRO A 245 0.60 -11.73 -11.16
CA PRO A 245 -0.19 -11.59 -9.92
C PRO A 245 0.51 -10.86 -8.77
N GLU A 246 1.83 -10.95 -8.68
CA GLU A 246 2.63 -10.26 -7.67
C GLU A 246 2.95 -8.79 -8.06
N VAL A 247 2.97 -8.46 -9.35
CA VAL A 247 3.37 -7.14 -9.87
C VAL A 247 2.17 -6.21 -10.05
N LYS A 248 0.97 -6.76 -10.22
CA LYS A 248 -0.28 -6.01 -10.45
C LYS A 248 -0.49 -4.82 -9.50
N TYR A 249 0.02 -4.91 -8.27
CA TYR A 249 -0.13 -3.88 -7.23
C TYR A 249 0.67 -2.59 -7.48
N TYR A 250 1.66 -2.64 -8.37
CA TYR A 250 2.45 -1.48 -8.79
C TYR A 250 2.62 -1.43 -10.32
N ALA A 251 1.80 -2.18 -11.06
CA ALA A 251 1.85 -2.25 -12.52
C ALA A 251 1.63 -0.89 -13.19
N ILE A 252 0.85 0.00 -12.58
CA ILE A 252 0.56 1.34 -13.10
C ILE A 252 1.83 2.20 -13.28
N ASP A 253 2.82 2.03 -12.40
CA ASP A 253 4.08 2.78 -12.40
C ASP A 253 5.26 1.95 -12.94
N LEU A 254 4.98 0.73 -13.43
CA LEU A 254 6.00 -0.26 -13.73
C LEU A 254 6.95 0.17 -14.85
N GLU A 255 6.45 0.84 -15.89
CA GLU A 255 7.30 1.31 -16.99
C GLU A 255 8.33 2.33 -16.50
N THR A 256 7.91 3.28 -15.66
CA THR A 256 8.84 4.28 -15.09
C THR A 256 9.84 3.61 -14.15
N LEU A 257 9.39 2.64 -13.34
CA LEU A 257 10.27 1.84 -12.49
C LEU A 257 11.29 1.04 -13.32
N LEU A 258 10.87 0.43 -14.43
CA LEU A 258 11.75 -0.33 -15.32
C LEU A 258 12.82 0.56 -15.94
N GLU A 259 12.47 1.73 -16.48
CA GLU A 259 13.46 2.66 -17.02
C GLU A 259 14.48 3.10 -15.97
N TYR A 260 14.00 3.40 -14.75
CA TYR A 260 14.89 3.69 -13.64
C TYR A 260 15.86 2.53 -13.35
N LEU A 261 15.35 1.30 -13.25
CA LEU A 261 16.18 0.13 -12.97
C LEU A 261 17.14 -0.22 -14.10
N ILE A 262 16.81 0.11 -15.35
CA ILE A 262 17.70 -0.02 -16.49
C ILE A 262 18.84 0.99 -16.37
N HIS A 263 18.52 2.25 -16.08
CA HIS A 263 19.52 3.30 -15.87
C HIS A 263 20.45 2.98 -14.67
N GLN A 264 19.91 2.35 -13.62
CA GLN A 264 20.69 1.93 -12.45
C GLN A 264 21.39 0.58 -12.62
N ASN A 265 21.36 -0.04 -13.81
CA ASN A 265 21.99 -1.34 -14.10
C ASN A 265 21.48 -2.54 -13.26
N TYR A 266 20.21 -2.51 -12.81
CA TYR A 266 19.55 -3.66 -12.19
C TYR A 266 18.83 -4.55 -13.23
N VAL A 267 18.35 -3.94 -14.32
CA VAL A 267 17.62 -4.62 -15.40
C VAL A 267 18.26 -4.32 -16.75
N ARG A 268 18.46 -5.33 -17.59
CA ARG A 268 18.94 -5.17 -18.97
C ARG A 268 17.84 -5.44 -20.00
N ILE A 269 17.97 -4.78 -21.13
CA ILE A 269 17.10 -4.95 -22.29
C ILE A 269 17.61 -6.09 -23.16
N VAL A 270 16.69 -6.94 -23.62
CA VAL A 270 16.91 -7.93 -24.66
C VAL A 270 16.01 -7.58 -25.83
N GLN A 271 16.59 -7.46 -27.02
CA GLN A 271 15.86 -7.19 -28.25
C GLN A 271 15.63 -8.49 -29.01
N ALA A 272 14.40 -8.70 -29.48
CA ALA A 272 14.07 -9.77 -30.41
C ALA A 272 13.45 -9.18 -31.69
N GLU A 273 13.86 -9.68 -32.85
CA GLU A 273 13.37 -9.17 -34.13
C GLU A 273 11.85 -9.31 -34.27
N THR A 274 11.22 -8.28 -34.86
CA THR A 274 9.84 -8.39 -35.32
C THR A 274 9.80 -8.64 -36.83
N LYS A 275 8.60 -8.81 -37.39
CA LYS A 275 8.40 -8.84 -38.84
C LYS A 275 8.72 -7.49 -39.52
N GLY A 276 8.75 -6.39 -38.77
CA GLY A 276 9.08 -5.06 -39.27
C GLY A 276 10.59 -4.83 -39.30
N ILE A 277 11.09 -4.25 -40.40
CA ILE A 277 12.51 -3.93 -40.56
C ILE A 277 12.91 -2.90 -39.49
N HIS A 278 13.98 -3.18 -38.74
CA HIS A 278 14.50 -2.35 -37.64
C HIS A 278 13.52 -2.12 -36.47
N ILE A 279 12.49 -2.95 -36.34
CA ILE A 279 11.58 -2.94 -35.18
C ILE A 279 11.85 -4.19 -34.36
N TYR A 280 12.07 -4.01 -33.06
CA TYR A 280 12.40 -5.08 -32.13
C TYR A 280 11.39 -5.12 -30.97
N HIS A 281 10.97 -6.32 -30.59
CA HIS A 281 10.35 -6.54 -29.29
C HIS A 281 11.38 -6.27 -28.19
N ARG A 282 10.94 -5.56 -27.16
CA ARG A 282 11.75 -5.25 -25.98
C ARG A 282 11.37 -6.19 -24.84
N PHE A 283 12.32 -6.98 -24.39
CA PHE A 283 12.22 -7.84 -23.23
C PHE A 283 13.17 -7.39 -22.13
N TYR A 284 12.88 -7.79 -20.90
CA TYR A 284 13.57 -7.38 -19.68
C TYR A 284 14.09 -8.58 -18.92
N LYS A 285 15.32 -8.50 -18.42
CA LYS A 285 15.88 -9.49 -17.50
C LYS A 285 16.84 -8.85 -16.51
N ILE A 286 17.09 -9.52 -15.39
CA ILE A 286 18.05 -9.04 -14.40
C ILE A 286 19.48 -9.02 -14.98
N PHE A 287 20.32 -8.09 -14.50
CA PHE A 287 21.76 -8.22 -14.67
C PHE A 287 22.24 -9.43 -13.85
N SER A 288 22.94 -10.34 -14.51
CA SER A 288 23.58 -11.52 -13.90
C SER A 288 24.92 -11.14 -13.31
#